data_AF-A0A6P8H2K3-F1
#
_entry.id   AF-A0A6P8H2K3-F1
#
_cell.length_a   1.000
_cell.length_b   1.000
_cell.length_c   1.000
_cell.angle_alpha   90.00
_cell.angle_beta   90.00
_cell.angle_gamma   90.00
#
_symmetry.space_group_name_H-M   'P 1'
#
loop_
_entity.id
_entity.type
_entity.pdbx_description
1 polymer ?
#
loop_
_entity_poly.entity_id
_entity_poly.type
_entity_poly.pdbx_seq_one_letter_code
_entity_poly.pdbx_strand_id
1 'polypeptide(L)'
;MKLLILALCFCLAVAENSKLIDELEKLLSSDSASDSQAPDIGILEKVDELDALMQDTKESEPMASEKKPAAKYGYCLDGSTFADGPDMRGCARKLCYDERPGECIRDFKNKNEKEKKIACYKDYSHYRERCPFTCGFCKQRSPGLECRRKYGAGAKYGCCWDGLPAFKPDKSDCMVCRDINPHTCRQFYNDMKGEACGTNSYRIRQFLFSRCPRLCGRCQ
;
A
#
# COMPACT_ATOMS: atom_id res chain seq x y z
N MET A 1 41.59 22.25 -0.93
CA MET A 1 42.08 20.91 -0.53
C MET A 1 40.99 19.93 -0.09
N LYS A 2 39.96 20.33 0.70
CA LYS A 2 38.90 19.39 1.15
C LYS A 2 38.00 18.81 0.04
N LEU A 3 37.81 19.53 -1.08
CA LEU A 3 37.02 19.07 -2.23
C LEU A 3 37.71 17.98 -3.08
N LEU A 4 39.04 17.93 -3.10
CA LEU A 4 39.80 16.90 -3.81
C LEU A 4 39.73 15.54 -3.11
N ILE A 5 39.64 15.54 -1.78
CA ILE A 5 39.55 14.30 -0.98
C ILE A 5 38.18 13.63 -1.18
N LEU A 6 37.09 14.40 -1.26
CA LEU A 6 35.75 13.87 -1.53
C LEU A 6 35.61 13.28 -2.94
N ALA A 7 36.25 13.89 -3.95
CA ALA A 7 36.27 13.35 -5.31
C ALA A 7 37.07 12.04 -5.40
N LEU A 8 38.19 11.92 -4.68
CA LEU A 8 38.99 10.70 -4.62
C LEU A 8 38.27 9.54 -3.90
N CYS A 9 37.49 9.82 -2.84
CA CYS A 9 36.68 8.80 -2.18
C CYS A 9 35.55 8.26 -3.06
N PHE A 10 34.96 9.10 -3.93
CA PHE A 10 33.89 8.66 -4.83
C PHE A 10 34.41 7.77 -5.98
N CYS A 11 35.64 7.98 -6.43
CA CYS A 11 36.25 7.13 -7.48
C CYS A 11 36.63 5.73 -6.97
N LEU A 12 36.98 5.58 -5.69
CA LEU A 12 37.32 4.26 -5.11
C LEU A 12 36.09 3.36 -4.94
N ALA A 13 34.92 3.93 -4.62
CA ALA A 13 33.67 3.15 -4.45
C ALA A 13 33.10 2.57 -5.77
N VAL A 14 33.51 3.13 -6.92
CA VAL A 14 33.09 2.63 -8.24
C VAL A 14 33.96 1.46 -8.72
N ALA A 15 35.21 1.37 -8.26
CA ALA A 15 36.15 0.31 -8.65
C ALA A 15 35.91 -1.03 -7.94
N GLU A 16 35.25 -1.06 -6.77
CA GLU A 16 34.97 -2.31 -6.04
C GLU A 16 33.69 -3.02 -6.50
N ASN A 17 32.82 -2.36 -7.29
CA ASN A 17 31.56 -2.94 -7.75
C ASN A 17 31.64 -3.69 -9.09
N SER A 18 32.73 -3.59 -9.85
CA SER A 18 32.87 -4.31 -11.12
C SER A 18 33.10 -5.80 -10.93
N LYS A 19 33.82 -6.21 -9.88
CA LYS A 19 34.05 -7.64 -9.56
C LYS A 19 32.79 -8.40 -9.16
N LEU A 20 31.83 -7.71 -8.54
CA LEU A 20 30.56 -8.32 -8.11
C LEU A 20 29.62 -8.63 -9.28
N ILE A 21 29.74 -7.89 -10.38
CA ILE A 21 28.95 -8.11 -11.59
C ILE A 21 29.48 -9.33 -12.36
N ASP A 22 30.81 -9.48 -12.47
CA ASP A 22 31.43 -10.64 -13.12
C ASP A 22 31.15 -11.97 -12.38
N GLU A 23 31.05 -11.96 -11.04
CA GLU A 23 30.67 -13.17 -10.29
C GLU A 23 29.18 -13.52 -10.45
N LEU A 24 28.30 -12.53 -10.62
CA LEU A 24 26.87 -12.76 -10.81
C LEU A 24 26.57 -13.35 -12.21
N GLU A 25 27.32 -12.93 -13.22
CA GLU A 25 27.20 -13.45 -14.59
C GLU A 25 27.73 -14.90 -14.72
N LYS A 26 28.72 -15.25 -13.89
CA LYS A 26 29.26 -16.61 -13.77
C LYS A 26 28.30 -17.58 -13.08
N LEU A 27 27.50 -17.11 -12.11
CA LEU A 27 26.45 -17.92 -11.47
C LEU A 27 25.22 -18.15 -12.37
N LEU A 28 24.96 -17.24 -13.30
CA LEU A 28 23.85 -17.39 -14.25
C LEU A 28 24.19 -18.26 -15.46
N SER A 29 25.48 -18.52 -15.70
CA SER A 29 25.98 -19.30 -16.84
C SER A 29 26.23 -20.78 -16.52
N SER A 30 25.98 -21.25 -15.29
CA SER A 30 26.29 -22.64 -14.88
C SER A 30 25.13 -23.65 -14.98
N ASP A 31 23.91 -23.23 -15.33
CA ASP A 31 22.74 -24.12 -15.35
C ASP A 31 22.37 -24.52 -16.78
N SER A 32 23.21 -25.33 -17.42
CA SER A 32 22.82 -26.10 -18.61
C SER A 32 23.59 -27.43 -18.74
N ALA A 33 23.15 -28.43 -17.97
CA ALA A 33 23.31 -29.86 -18.26
C ALA A 33 22.27 -30.60 -17.41
N SER A 34 21.09 -30.90 -17.95
CA SER A 34 20.76 -32.23 -18.48
C SER A 34 21.04 -33.37 -17.49
N ASP A 35 20.02 -33.76 -16.73
CA ASP A 35 19.72 -35.18 -16.58
C ASP A 35 18.22 -35.37 -16.33
N SER A 36 17.56 -35.84 -17.38
CA SER A 36 16.18 -36.29 -17.41
C SER A 36 16.09 -37.67 -16.77
N GLN A 37 15.63 -37.72 -15.52
CA GLN A 37 15.13 -38.95 -14.92
C GLN A 37 13.66 -38.73 -14.56
N ALA A 38 12.78 -39.43 -15.28
CA ALA A 38 11.36 -39.42 -15.00
C ALA A 38 11.11 -40.05 -13.62
N PRO A 39 10.41 -39.37 -12.69
CA PRO A 39 10.00 -40.00 -11.44
C PRO A 39 8.93 -41.05 -11.74
N ASP A 40 9.19 -42.25 -11.25
CA ASP A 40 8.31 -43.41 -11.26
C ASP A 40 6.98 -43.08 -10.57
N ILE A 41 5.89 -43.09 -11.33
CA ILE A 41 4.53 -42.75 -10.87
C ILE A 41 3.91 -44.00 -10.25
N GLY A 42 4.34 -44.30 -9.03
CA GLY A 42 3.82 -45.38 -8.20
C GLY A 42 2.97 -44.90 -7.03
N ILE A 43 2.12 -43.87 -7.20
CA ILE A 43 1.17 -43.42 -6.16
C ILE A 43 -0.12 -42.94 -6.83
N LEU A 44 -0.94 -43.89 -7.33
CA LEU A 44 -2.26 -43.59 -7.91
C LEU A 44 -3.43 -44.22 -7.12
N GLU A 45 -3.19 -44.80 -5.94
CA GLU A 45 -4.24 -45.43 -5.12
C GLU A 45 -4.64 -44.63 -3.87
N LYS A 46 -4.14 -43.40 -3.70
CA LYS A 46 -4.49 -42.52 -2.57
C LYS A 46 -5.22 -41.23 -2.95
N VAL A 47 -5.59 -41.08 -4.22
CA VAL A 47 -6.33 -39.89 -4.69
C VAL A 47 -7.78 -39.94 -4.23
N ASP A 48 -8.37 -41.14 -4.13
CA ASP A 48 -9.78 -41.31 -3.75
C ASP A 48 -10.05 -41.03 -2.25
N GLU A 49 -9.06 -41.22 -1.36
CA GLU A 49 -9.21 -40.85 0.07
C GLU A 49 -9.10 -39.33 0.32
N LEU A 50 -8.41 -38.60 -0.57
CA LEU A 50 -8.28 -37.14 -0.43
C LEU A 50 -9.55 -36.41 -0.87
N ASP A 51 -10.29 -36.96 -1.85
CA ASP A 51 -11.56 -36.41 -2.31
C ASP A 51 -12.68 -36.53 -1.26
N ALA A 52 -12.64 -37.59 -0.42
CA ALA A 52 -13.57 -37.76 0.70
C ALA A 52 -13.33 -36.75 1.85
N LEU A 53 -12.09 -36.30 2.05
CA LEU A 53 -11.75 -35.27 3.05
C LEU A 53 -12.11 -33.84 2.60
N MET A 54 -12.20 -33.60 1.28
CA MET A 54 -12.59 -32.28 0.75
C MET A 54 -14.11 -32.03 0.77
N GLN A 55 -14.93 -33.08 0.89
CA GLN A 55 -16.39 -32.98 0.88
C GLN A 55 -17.02 -32.56 2.22
N ASP A 56 -16.28 -32.58 3.34
CA ASP A 56 -16.79 -32.14 4.65
C ASP A 56 -16.44 -30.68 4.99
N THR A 57 -15.84 -29.95 4.03
CA THR A 57 -15.74 -28.49 4.11
C THR A 57 -17.11 -27.90 3.79
N LYS A 58 -18.01 -27.97 4.78
CA LYS A 58 -19.31 -27.32 4.81
C LYS A 58 -19.12 -25.87 4.33
N GLU A 59 -19.48 -25.60 3.07
CA GLU A 59 -19.38 -24.29 2.47
C GLU A 59 -20.02 -23.31 3.45
N SER A 60 -19.21 -22.40 3.99
CA SER A 60 -19.70 -21.41 4.94
C SER A 60 -20.87 -20.71 4.27
N GLU A 61 -22.08 -20.86 4.83
CA GLU A 61 -23.28 -20.27 4.25
C GLU A 61 -22.97 -18.81 3.91
N PRO A 62 -23.27 -18.36 2.67
CA PRO A 62 -22.94 -17.01 2.26
C PRO A 62 -23.61 -16.06 3.24
N MET A 63 -22.78 -15.44 4.09
CA MET A 63 -23.26 -14.51 5.12
C MET A 63 -24.26 -13.59 4.45
N ALA A 64 -25.51 -13.65 4.92
CA ALA A 64 -26.64 -12.97 4.32
C ALA A 64 -26.23 -11.55 3.93
N SER A 65 -26.16 -11.31 2.62
CA SER A 65 -25.69 -10.05 2.07
C SER A 65 -26.63 -8.95 2.57
N GLU A 66 -26.21 -8.24 3.63
CA GLU A 66 -26.93 -7.07 4.11
C GLU A 66 -27.11 -6.13 2.91
N LYS A 67 -28.36 -5.96 2.47
CA LYS A 67 -28.69 -5.04 1.39
C LYS A 67 -28.25 -3.65 1.82
N LYS A 68 -27.10 -3.21 1.31
CA LYS A 68 -26.59 -1.86 1.56
C LYS A 68 -27.67 -0.87 1.12
N PRO A 69 -28.02 0.13 1.95
CA PRO A 69 -29.00 1.13 1.57
C PRO A 69 -28.51 1.83 0.30
N ALA A 70 -29.39 1.93 -0.69
CA ALA A 70 -29.09 2.56 -1.97
C ALA A 70 -28.69 4.01 -1.75
N ALA A 71 -27.42 4.33 -1.99
CA ALA A 71 -26.91 5.67 -1.86
C ALA A 71 -27.44 6.55 -3.01
N LYS A 72 -28.12 7.65 -2.68
CA LYS A 72 -28.74 8.57 -3.67
C LYS A 72 -27.77 8.99 -4.78
N TYR A 73 -26.49 9.16 -4.45
CA TYR A 73 -25.45 9.61 -5.38
C TYR A 73 -24.30 8.60 -5.53
N GLY A 74 -24.50 7.35 -5.09
CA GLY A 74 -23.47 6.33 -5.10
C GLY A 74 -22.45 6.44 -3.96
N TYR A 75 -21.30 5.79 -4.16
CA TYR A 75 -20.24 5.64 -3.18
C TYR A 75 -18.95 6.30 -3.67
N CYS A 76 -18.09 6.68 -2.73
CA CYS A 76 -16.75 7.16 -2.99
C CYS A 76 -15.81 6.03 -3.43
N LEU A 77 -14.55 6.37 -3.71
CA LEU A 77 -13.52 5.43 -4.18
C LEU A 77 -13.24 4.24 -3.24
N ASP A 78 -13.64 4.33 -1.98
CA ASP A 78 -13.52 3.25 -0.99
C ASP A 78 -14.67 2.22 -1.09
N GLY A 79 -15.69 2.45 -1.92
CA GLY A 79 -16.86 1.60 -2.09
C GLY A 79 -17.76 1.52 -0.85
N SER A 80 -17.52 2.36 0.16
CA SER A 80 -18.17 2.28 1.48
C SER A 80 -18.69 3.62 1.98
N THR A 81 -18.02 4.72 1.62
CA THR A 81 -18.41 6.07 2.03
C THR A 81 -19.42 6.63 1.04
N PHE A 82 -20.55 7.13 1.53
CA PHE A 82 -21.57 7.77 0.68
C PHE A 82 -21.06 9.09 0.11
N ALA A 83 -21.30 9.33 -1.19
CA ALA A 83 -21.05 10.63 -1.82
C ALA A 83 -22.07 11.68 -1.34
N ASP A 84 -21.63 12.94 -1.20
CA ASP A 84 -22.52 14.06 -0.81
C ASP A 84 -23.38 14.55 -2.00
N GLY A 85 -22.97 14.26 -3.24
CA GLY A 85 -23.63 14.71 -4.45
C GLY A 85 -23.17 13.94 -5.70
N PRO A 86 -23.67 14.32 -6.90
CA PRO A 86 -23.23 13.73 -8.16
C PRO A 86 -21.71 13.89 -8.36
N ASP A 87 -21.14 13.09 -9.25
CA ASP A 87 -19.71 13.09 -9.60
C ASP A 87 -18.78 12.93 -8.39
N MET A 88 -19.20 12.12 -7.41
CA MET A 88 -18.45 11.86 -6.16
C MET A 88 -18.18 13.14 -5.34
N ARG A 89 -19.04 14.16 -5.43
CA ARG A 89 -18.90 15.39 -4.62
C ARG A 89 -18.77 15.07 -3.13
N GLY A 90 -17.85 15.75 -2.46
CA GLY A 90 -17.54 15.57 -1.03
C GLY A 90 -16.64 14.36 -0.71
N CYS A 91 -16.39 13.45 -1.66
CA CYS A 91 -15.54 12.27 -1.42
C CYS A 91 -14.09 12.64 -1.14
N ALA A 92 -13.51 13.59 -1.89
CA ALA A 92 -12.16 14.11 -1.70
C ALA A 92 -11.92 14.54 -0.24
N ARG A 93 -12.86 15.30 0.32
CA ARG A 93 -12.84 15.74 1.71
C ARG A 93 -12.99 14.59 2.70
N LYS A 94 -13.97 13.70 2.49
CA LYS A 94 -14.27 12.58 3.41
C LYS A 94 -13.15 11.55 3.50
N LEU A 95 -12.55 11.21 2.36
CA LEU A 95 -11.46 10.24 2.24
C LEU A 95 -10.08 10.90 2.27
N CYS A 96 -10.02 12.22 2.42
CA CYS A 96 -8.82 13.03 2.52
C CYS A 96 -7.82 12.82 1.37
N TYR A 97 -8.23 13.13 0.15
CA TYR A 97 -7.39 13.13 -1.05
C TYR A 97 -7.72 14.36 -1.91
N ASP A 98 -6.82 14.74 -2.80
CA ASP A 98 -7.10 15.81 -3.77
C ASP A 98 -7.91 15.24 -4.93
N GLU A 99 -9.00 15.90 -5.31
CA GLU A 99 -9.86 15.48 -6.44
C GLU A 99 -9.03 15.35 -7.73
N ARG A 100 -8.11 16.29 -7.96
CA ARG A 100 -7.19 16.30 -9.09
C ARG A 100 -5.75 16.59 -8.60
N PRO A 101 -5.01 15.55 -8.15
CA PRO A 101 -3.70 15.71 -7.52
C PRO A 101 -2.71 16.56 -8.33
N GLY A 102 -2.65 16.36 -9.65
CA GLY A 102 -1.73 17.11 -10.52
C GLY A 102 -2.06 18.59 -10.65
N GLU A 103 -3.34 18.96 -10.59
CA GLU A 103 -3.75 20.38 -10.61
C GLU A 103 -3.37 21.06 -9.29
N CYS A 104 -3.67 20.42 -8.15
CA CYS A 104 -3.28 20.94 -6.83
C CYS A 104 -1.76 21.12 -6.73
N ILE A 105 -0.96 20.14 -7.17
CA ILE A 105 0.51 20.27 -7.19
C ILE A 105 0.94 21.46 -8.05
N ARG A 106 0.33 21.65 -9.23
CA ARG A 106 0.65 22.75 -10.13
C ARG A 106 0.31 24.12 -9.54
N ASP A 107 -0.84 24.25 -8.88
CA ASP A 107 -1.29 25.49 -8.22
C ASP A 107 -0.31 25.98 -7.14
N PHE A 108 0.38 25.05 -6.48
CA PHE A 108 1.31 25.34 -5.38
C PHE A 108 2.79 25.13 -5.72
N LYS A 109 3.14 24.79 -6.98
CA LYS A 109 4.51 24.41 -7.38
C LYS A 109 5.60 25.41 -6.97
N ASN A 110 5.29 26.70 -7.02
CA ASN A 110 6.23 27.79 -6.75
C ASN A 110 5.90 28.55 -5.46
N LYS A 111 5.05 27.99 -4.60
CA LYS A 111 4.63 28.60 -3.34
C LYS A 111 5.31 27.91 -2.17
N ASN A 112 5.81 28.68 -1.21
CA ASN A 112 6.22 28.12 0.08
C ASN A 112 4.99 27.75 0.93
N GLU A 113 5.19 27.05 2.05
CA GLU A 113 4.08 26.62 2.93
C GLU A 113 3.21 27.77 3.45
N LYS A 114 3.79 28.96 3.70
CA LYS A 114 3.03 30.14 4.13
C LYS A 114 2.13 30.67 3.01
N GLU A 115 2.66 30.82 1.81
CA GLU A 115 1.92 31.28 0.63
C GLU A 115 0.83 30.30 0.20
N LYS A 116 1.15 29.01 0.25
CA LYS A 116 0.21 27.91 0.03
C LYS A 116 -0.95 28.00 1.02
N LYS A 117 -0.65 28.11 2.32
CA LYS A 117 -1.68 28.28 3.35
C LYS A 117 -2.54 29.52 3.09
N ILE A 118 -1.94 30.67 2.79
CA ILE A 118 -2.70 31.90 2.47
C ILE A 118 -3.62 31.68 1.27
N ALA A 119 -3.14 31.06 0.18
CA ALA A 119 -3.94 30.78 -1.00
C ALA A 119 -5.10 29.81 -0.70
N CYS A 120 -4.83 28.73 0.04
CA CYS A 120 -5.85 27.77 0.48
C CYS A 120 -6.97 28.45 1.28
N TYR A 121 -6.64 29.36 2.22
CA TYR A 121 -7.65 30.05 3.03
C TYR A 121 -8.32 31.23 2.30
N LYS A 122 -7.65 31.85 1.32
CA LYS A 122 -8.22 32.91 0.50
C LYS A 122 -9.39 32.41 -0.35
N ASP A 123 -9.26 31.20 -0.90
CA ASP A 123 -10.34 30.52 -1.62
C ASP A 123 -10.70 29.19 -0.94
N TYR A 124 -11.12 29.31 0.33
CA TYR A 124 -11.39 28.17 1.20
C TYR A 124 -12.41 27.20 0.59
N SER A 125 -13.52 27.71 0.03
CA SER A 125 -14.56 26.85 -0.52
C SER A 125 -14.07 26.04 -1.72
N HIS A 126 -13.24 26.63 -2.59
CA HIS A 126 -12.68 25.94 -3.75
C HIS A 126 -11.70 24.84 -3.33
N TYR A 127 -10.70 25.21 -2.52
CA TYR A 127 -9.63 24.30 -2.16
C TYR A 127 -10.05 23.23 -1.15
N ARG A 128 -11.09 23.47 -0.35
CA ARG A 128 -11.67 22.46 0.55
C ARG A 128 -12.29 21.29 -0.19
N GLU A 129 -12.87 21.52 -1.36
CA GLU A 129 -13.48 20.44 -2.13
C GLU A 129 -12.48 19.81 -3.11
N ARG A 130 -11.61 20.61 -3.75
CA ARG A 130 -10.67 20.11 -4.77
C ARG A 130 -9.32 19.64 -4.24
N CYS A 131 -8.75 20.34 -3.26
CA CYS A 131 -7.41 20.06 -2.73
C CYS A 131 -7.36 19.91 -1.20
N PRO A 132 -8.29 19.17 -0.56
CA PRO A 132 -8.36 19.13 0.90
C PRO A 132 -7.10 18.51 1.53
N PHE A 133 -6.43 17.61 0.82
CA PHE A 133 -5.20 17.00 1.32
C PHE A 133 -4.04 17.99 1.22
N THR A 134 -3.78 18.52 0.02
CA THR A 134 -2.66 19.46 -0.19
C THR A 134 -2.79 20.70 0.68
N CYS A 135 -4.01 21.22 0.86
CA CYS A 135 -4.26 22.38 1.75
C CYS A 135 -4.35 22.03 3.24
N GLY A 136 -4.23 20.77 3.63
CA GLY A 136 -4.30 20.34 5.03
C GLY A 136 -5.67 20.53 5.69
N PHE A 137 -6.74 20.57 4.89
CA PHE A 137 -8.13 20.71 5.38
C PHE A 137 -8.74 19.40 5.86
N CYS A 138 -8.05 18.28 5.62
CA CYS A 138 -8.43 16.97 6.10
C CYS A 138 -7.24 16.30 6.77
N LYS A 139 -7.51 15.30 7.61
CA LYS A 139 -6.50 14.41 8.18
C LYS A 139 -6.75 13.02 7.65
N GLN A 140 -5.66 12.34 7.24
CA GLN A 140 -5.73 10.94 6.89
C GLN A 140 -6.22 10.14 8.10
N ARG A 141 -7.12 9.18 7.87
CA ARG A 141 -7.52 8.25 8.93
C ARG A 141 -6.35 7.32 9.20
N SER A 142 -6.02 7.14 10.48
CA SER A 142 -5.06 6.10 10.87
C SER A 142 -5.64 4.74 10.46
N PRO A 143 -4.88 3.87 9.77
CA PRO A 143 -5.34 2.54 9.42
C PRO A 143 -5.83 1.72 10.63
N GLY A 144 -5.28 1.96 11.83
CA GLY A 144 -5.72 1.28 13.05
C GLY A 144 -7.15 1.61 13.50
N LEU A 145 -7.67 2.81 13.16
CA LEU A 145 -9.04 3.21 13.48
C LEU A 145 -10.08 2.44 12.67
N GLU A 146 -9.75 2.06 11.44
CA GLU A 146 -10.68 1.30 10.58
C GLU A 146 -10.93 -0.09 11.14
N CYS A 147 -9.91 -0.69 11.74
CA CYS A 147 -10.01 -2.08 12.16
C CYS A 147 -10.96 -2.28 13.35
N ARG A 148 -10.87 -1.43 14.39
CA ARG A 148 -11.85 -1.46 15.49
C ARG A 148 -13.27 -1.18 14.98
N ARG A 149 -13.43 -0.29 14.00
CA ARG A 149 -14.74 -0.02 13.39
C ARG A 149 -15.28 -1.24 12.63
N LYS A 150 -14.41 -1.96 11.92
CA LYS A 150 -14.78 -3.09 11.07
C LYS A 150 -15.09 -4.36 11.87
N TYR A 151 -14.29 -4.70 12.87
CA TYR A 151 -14.43 -5.96 13.60
C TYR A 151 -14.98 -5.79 15.03
N GLY A 152 -15.14 -4.56 15.51
CA GLY A 152 -15.71 -4.28 16.84
C GLY A 152 -14.97 -5.03 17.95
N ALA A 153 -15.70 -5.84 18.71
CA ALA A 153 -15.17 -6.69 19.77
C ALA A 153 -14.20 -7.78 19.26
N GLY A 154 -14.29 -8.17 17.99
CA GLY A 154 -13.39 -9.15 17.36
C GLY A 154 -11.95 -8.65 17.22
N ALA A 155 -11.71 -7.33 17.21
CA ALA A 155 -10.37 -6.73 17.22
C ALA A 155 -9.87 -6.44 18.65
N LYS A 156 -10.07 -7.39 19.59
CA LYS A 156 -9.73 -7.23 21.02
C LYS A 156 -8.27 -6.83 21.23
N TYR A 157 -7.34 -7.46 20.51
CA TYR A 157 -5.90 -7.21 20.61
C TYR A 157 -5.40 -6.22 19.55
N GLY A 158 -6.33 -5.42 19.01
CA GLY A 158 -6.08 -4.58 17.85
C GLY A 158 -5.95 -5.42 16.59
N CYS A 159 -5.18 -4.91 15.64
CA CYS A 159 -5.10 -5.49 14.30
C CYS A 159 -3.66 -5.60 13.81
N CYS A 160 -3.50 -6.57 12.93
CA CYS A 160 -2.34 -6.79 12.09
C CYS A 160 -2.21 -5.66 11.06
N TRP A 161 -1.03 -5.51 10.46
CA TRP A 161 -0.75 -4.42 9.51
C TRP A 161 -1.59 -4.54 8.23
N ASP A 162 -1.98 -5.77 7.87
CA ASP A 162 -2.86 -6.13 6.75
C ASP A 162 -4.34 -5.78 7.01
N GLY A 163 -4.67 -5.33 8.21
CA GLY A 163 -6.02 -4.96 8.61
C GLY A 163 -6.90 -6.13 9.07
N LEU A 164 -6.32 -7.30 9.34
CA LEU A 164 -7.00 -8.40 10.02
C LEU A 164 -6.95 -8.22 11.55
N PRO A 165 -7.97 -8.67 12.30
CA PRO A 165 -7.91 -8.63 13.77
C PRO A 165 -6.82 -9.57 14.27
N ALA A 166 -6.05 -9.12 15.26
CA ALA A 166 -5.09 -9.99 15.93
C ALA A 166 -5.84 -10.85 16.98
N PHE A 167 -5.62 -12.15 16.93
CA PHE A 167 -6.18 -13.14 17.86
C PHE A 167 -5.37 -13.25 19.15
N LYS A 168 -4.10 -12.81 19.15
CA LYS A 168 -3.24 -12.83 20.34
C LYS A 168 -2.78 -11.43 20.78
N PRO A 169 -2.55 -11.19 22.09
CA PRO A 169 -2.07 -9.90 22.61
C PRO A 169 -0.72 -9.46 22.04
N ASP A 170 0.17 -10.42 21.79
CA ASP A 170 1.51 -10.21 21.26
C ASP A 170 1.54 -10.07 19.73
N LYS A 171 0.39 -10.24 19.06
CA LYS A 171 0.24 -10.23 17.61
C LYS A 171 1.10 -11.28 16.89
N SER A 172 1.48 -12.35 17.57
CA SER A 172 2.29 -13.44 16.96
C SER A 172 1.53 -14.21 15.88
N ASP A 173 0.20 -14.09 15.84
CA ASP A 173 -0.66 -14.63 14.78
C ASP A 173 -0.73 -13.72 13.53
N CYS A 174 -0.20 -12.51 13.60
CA CYS A 174 -0.13 -11.62 12.46
C CYS A 174 0.94 -12.05 11.45
N MET A 175 0.73 -11.70 10.18
CA MET A 175 1.75 -11.86 9.15
C MET A 175 3.01 -11.06 9.49
N VAL A 176 4.18 -11.65 9.20
CA VAL A 176 5.48 -10.96 9.33
C VAL A 176 5.48 -9.66 8.53
N CYS A 177 6.01 -8.59 9.14
CA CYS A 177 6.11 -7.29 8.50
C CYS A 177 7.02 -7.34 7.28
N ARG A 178 6.45 -7.27 6.08
CA ARG A 178 7.19 -7.15 4.83
C ARG A 178 6.37 -6.45 3.77
N ASP A 179 7.07 -5.77 2.87
CA ASP A 179 6.44 -5.28 1.65
C ASP A 179 6.01 -6.48 0.79
N ILE A 180 4.76 -6.47 0.33
CA ILE A 180 4.22 -7.53 -0.53
C ILE A 180 4.91 -7.50 -1.89
N ASN A 181 5.18 -6.29 -2.41
CA ASN A 181 5.85 -6.07 -3.70
C ASN A 181 7.05 -5.12 -3.53
N PRO A 182 8.19 -5.57 -2.95
CA PRO A 182 9.29 -4.69 -2.56
C PRO A 182 9.85 -3.82 -3.70
N HIS A 183 9.93 -4.36 -4.91
CA HIS A 183 10.40 -3.62 -6.08
C HIS A 183 9.47 -2.46 -6.45
N THR A 184 8.18 -2.72 -6.63
CA THR A 184 7.17 -1.70 -6.94
C THR A 184 7.06 -0.67 -5.82
N CYS A 185 7.11 -1.11 -4.57
CA CYS A 185 7.12 -0.24 -3.39
C CYS A 185 8.27 0.77 -3.44
N ARG A 186 9.50 0.32 -3.75
CA ARG A 186 10.67 1.20 -3.92
C ARG A 186 10.53 2.16 -5.09
N GLN A 187 10.02 1.71 -6.24
CA GLN A 187 9.80 2.58 -7.40
C GLN A 187 8.88 3.76 -7.05
N PHE A 188 7.69 3.48 -6.51
CA PHE A 188 6.77 4.54 -6.10
C PHE A 188 7.36 5.48 -5.05
N TYR A 189 8.10 4.94 -4.08
CA TYR A 189 8.73 5.76 -3.06
C TYR A 189 9.78 6.71 -3.64
N ASN A 190 10.59 6.23 -4.58
CA ASN A 190 11.60 7.05 -5.26
C ASN A 190 10.96 8.12 -6.15
N ASP A 191 9.92 7.76 -6.90
CA ASP A 191 9.19 8.70 -7.77
C ASP A 191 8.53 9.84 -6.99
N MET A 192 8.13 9.58 -5.75
CA MET A 192 7.60 10.58 -4.81
C MET A 192 8.68 11.25 -3.96
N LYS A 193 9.96 11.11 -4.31
CA LYS A 193 11.11 11.73 -3.61
C LYS A 193 11.19 11.38 -2.12
N GLY A 194 10.74 10.19 -1.76
CA GLY A 194 10.70 9.74 -0.37
C GLY A 194 9.67 10.46 0.50
N GLU A 195 8.78 11.29 -0.07
CA GLU A 195 7.56 11.65 0.62
C GLU A 195 6.78 10.36 0.84
N ALA A 196 6.67 9.99 2.12
CA ALA A 196 6.09 8.75 2.58
C ALA A 196 4.67 8.54 2.04
N CYS A 197 4.07 7.42 2.41
CA CYS A 197 2.74 6.96 1.98
C CYS A 197 1.56 7.94 2.25
N GLY A 198 1.86 9.12 2.81
CA GLY A 198 1.01 10.29 2.84
C GLY A 198 0.93 11.05 1.51
N THR A 199 0.49 10.39 0.44
CA THR A 199 0.23 11.06 -0.86
C THR A 199 -1.18 11.65 -0.93
N ASN A 200 -1.35 12.67 -1.78
CA ASN A 200 -2.62 13.31 -2.09
C ASN A 200 -3.51 12.48 -3.03
N SER A 201 -3.01 11.38 -3.60
CA SER A 201 -3.78 10.44 -4.41
C SER A 201 -4.34 9.29 -3.58
N TYR A 202 -5.67 9.12 -3.56
CA TYR A 202 -6.32 8.04 -2.80
C TYR A 202 -5.83 6.65 -3.22
N ARG A 203 -5.77 6.36 -4.52
CA ARG A 203 -5.42 5.03 -5.04
C ARG A 203 -3.96 4.67 -4.77
N ILE A 204 -3.04 5.61 -4.98
CA ILE A 204 -1.61 5.39 -4.72
C ILE A 204 -1.41 5.18 -3.21
N ARG A 205 -2.07 6.00 -2.38
CA ARG A 205 -2.04 5.80 -0.93
C ARG A 205 -2.58 4.44 -0.51
N GLN A 206 -3.72 4.01 -1.05
CA GLN A 206 -4.30 2.71 -0.73
C GLN A 206 -3.37 1.56 -1.15
N PHE A 207 -2.73 1.67 -2.31
CA PHE A 207 -1.71 0.72 -2.75
C PHE A 207 -0.55 0.65 -1.77
N LEU A 208 0.07 1.79 -1.45
CA LEU A 208 1.22 1.84 -0.55
C LEU A 208 0.86 1.34 0.86
N PHE A 209 -0.30 1.74 1.37
CA PHE A 209 -0.76 1.28 2.68
C PHE A 209 -0.98 -0.23 2.71
N SER A 210 -1.60 -0.81 1.69
CA SER A 210 -1.93 -2.24 1.68
C SER A 210 -0.77 -3.14 1.26
N ARG A 211 0.15 -2.64 0.43
CA ARG A 211 1.21 -3.45 -0.20
C ARG A 211 2.62 -3.13 0.29
N CYS A 212 2.85 -1.96 0.88
CA CYS A 212 4.17 -1.49 1.28
C CYS A 212 4.25 -1.14 2.78
N PRO A 213 3.72 -1.97 3.69
CA PRO A 213 3.61 -1.62 5.11
C PRO A 213 4.96 -1.34 5.77
N ARG A 214 6.04 -2.01 5.37
CA ARG A 214 7.37 -1.81 5.95
C ARG A 214 7.97 -0.50 5.45
N LEU A 215 7.93 -0.26 4.13
CA LEU A 215 8.40 1.01 3.55
C LEU A 215 7.62 2.22 4.09
N CYS A 216 6.31 2.06 4.31
CA CYS A 216 5.45 3.09 4.90
C CYS A 216 5.64 3.27 6.42
N GLY A 217 6.50 2.47 7.07
CA GLY A 217 6.67 2.50 8.53
C GLY A 217 5.42 2.09 9.32
N ARG A 218 4.51 1.30 8.71
CA ARG A 218 3.27 0.81 9.36
C ARG A 218 3.50 -0.43 10.22
N CYS A 219 4.61 -1.12 10.03
CA CYS A 219 5.04 -2.23 10.86
C CYS A 219 6.57 -2.25 10.94
N GLN A 220 7.09 -2.99 11.92
CA GLN A 220 8.51 -3.25 12.16
C GLN A 220 8.71 -4.76 12.29
#